data_AF-A0A2V6X3H4-F1
#
_entry.id   AF-A0A2V6X3H4-F1
#
_cell.length_a   1.000
_cell.length_b   1.000
_cell.length_c   1.000
_cell.angle_alpha   90.00
_cell.angle_beta   90.00
_cell.angle_gamma   90.00
#
_symmetry.space_group_name_H-M   'P 1'
#
loop_
_entity.id
_entity.type
_entity.pdbx_description
1 polymer ?
#
loop_
_entity_poly.entity_id
_entity_poly.type
_entity_poly.pdbx_seq_one_letter_code
_entity_poly.pdbx_strand_id
1 'polypeptide(L)'
;MSPNIGIAESERKKIVTILNTLLADEYLLYTKTRNYHWNVVGPQFNDLHKFFEGQYGELNEVIDDVAERARTLGGAATASLTEFRDAARLKEHPGQYPAAEEMLANLLRD
;
A
#
# COMPACT_ATOMS: atom_id res chain seq x y z
N MET A 1 -12.85 -23.13 4.93
CA MET A 1 -13.66 -23.16 6.18
C MET A 1 -14.28 -21.78 6.34
N SER A 2 -15.60 -21.68 6.55
CA SER A 2 -16.27 -20.37 6.67
C SER A 2 -16.22 -19.89 8.13
N PRO A 3 -15.68 -18.69 8.42
CA PRO A 3 -15.59 -18.20 9.80
C PRO A 3 -16.97 -17.98 10.43
N ASN A 4 -17.12 -18.35 11.71
CA ASN A 4 -18.30 -18.09 12.53
C ASN A 4 -18.02 -16.95 13.50
N ILE A 5 -18.14 -15.71 13.02
CA ILE A 5 -17.75 -14.48 13.73
C ILE A 5 -18.89 -13.45 13.82
N GLY A 6 -20.14 -13.88 13.63
CA GLY A 6 -21.32 -13.00 13.72
C GLY A 6 -21.55 -12.06 12.52
N ILE A 7 -20.78 -12.19 11.43
CA ILE A 7 -20.96 -11.41 10.20
C ILE A 7 -21.46 -12.35 9.09
N ALA A 8 -22.52 -11.98 8.38
CA ALA A 8 -23.08 -12.77 7.28
C ALA A 8 -22.06 -12.97 6.14
N GLU A 9 -22.10 -14.12 5.47
CA GLU A 9 -21.13 -14.46 4.41
C GLU A 9 -21.12 -13.46 3.26
N SER A 10 -22.30 -12.97 2.83
CA SER A 10 -22.43 -11.95 1.79
C SER A 10 -21.70 -10.66 2.16
N GLU A 11 -21.79 -10.24 3.42
CA GLU A 11 -21.14 -9.03 3.91
C GLU A 11 -19.63 -9.25 4.05
N ARG A 12 -19.18 -10.41 4.55
CA ARG A 12 -17.75 -10.74 4.59
C ARG A 12 -17.11 -10.69 3.20
N LYS A 13 -17.79 -11.23 2.17
CA LYS A 13 -17.29 -11.18 0.79
C LYS A 13 -17.12 -9.74 0.28
N LYS A 14 -18.09 -8.85 0.53
CA LYS A 14 -17.97 -7.43 0.19
C LYS A 14 -16.81 -6.76 0.91
N ILE A 15 -16.65 -7.04 2.21
CA ILE A 15 -15.54 -6.48 3.01
C ILE A 15 -14.20 -6.97 2.47
N VAL A 16 -14.06 -8.27 2.16
CA VAL A 16 -12.85 -8.84 1.55
C VAL A 16 -12.52 -8.14 0.22
N THR A 17 -13.51 -7.85 -0.63
CA THR A 17 -13.28 -7.09 -1.86
C THR A 17 -12.70 -5.71 -1.56
N ILE A 18 -13.26 -4.99 -0.59
CA ILE A 18 -12.76 -3.67 -0.18
C ILE A 18 -11.33 -3.76 0.36
N LEU A 19 -11.06 -4.76 1.22
CA LEU A 19 -9.72 -4.96 1.79
C LEU A 19 -8.69 -5.30 0.73
N ASN A 20 -9.03 -6.10 -0.29
CA ASN A 20 -8.09 -6.40 -1.37
C ASN A 20 -7.81 -5.18 -2.27
N THR A 21 -8.80 -4.29 -2.47
CA THR A 21 -8.55 -2.99 -3.13
C THR A 21 -7.66 -2.10 -2.28
N LEU A 22 -7.88 -2.04 -0.96
CA LEU A 22 -7.03 -1.29 -0.04
C LEU A 22 -5.60 -1.84 -0.03
N LEU A 23 -5.45 -3.16 0.05
CA LEU A 23 -4.16 -3.85 0.02
C LEU A 23 -3.37 -3.52 -1.26
N ALA A 24 -4.06 -3.40 -2.40
CA ALA A 24 -3.45 -2.99 -3.66
C ALA A 24 -2.96 -1.53 -3.63
N ASP A 25 -3.73 -0.61 -3.05
CA ASP A 25 -3.32 0.77 -2.86
C ASP A 25 -2.12 0.89 -1.92
N GLU A 26 -2.16 0.20 -0.78
CA GLU A 26 -1.09 0.21 0.21
C GLU A 26 0.21 -0.35 -0.36
N TYR A 27 0.16 -1.43 -1.12
CA TYR A 27 1.35 -1.99 -1.76
C TYR A 27 1.94 -1.06 -2.83
N LEU A 28 1.08 -0.35 -3.58
CA LEU A 28 1.52 0.67 -4.54
C LEU A 28 2.15 1.86 -3.81
N LEU A 29 1.53 2.35 -2.73
CA LEU A 29 2.05 3.44 -1.90
C LEU A 29 3.37 3.07 -1.24
N TYR A 30 3.50 1.85 -0.72
CA TYR A 30 4.74 1.29 -0.19
C TYR A 30 5.84 1.30 -1.26
N THR A 31 5.53 0.80 -2.45
CA THR A 31 6.48 0.72 -3.56
C THR A 31 6.92 2.13 -4.00
N LYS A 32 5.98 3.08 -4.10
CA LYS A 32 6.24 4.49 -4.43
C LYS A 32 7.09 5.17 -3.36
N THR A 33 6.80 4.97 -2.08
CA THR A 33 7.57 5.53 -0.96
C THR A 33 8.99 4.97 -0.93
N ARG A 34 9.14 3.66 -1.15
CA ARG A 34 10.46 3.00 -1.28
C ARG A 34 11.24 3.50 -2.50
N ASN A 35 10.55 3.75 -3.62
CA ASN A 35 11.16 4.39 -4.78
C ASN A 35 11.71 5.79 -4.43
N TYR A 36 10.98 6.60 -3.67
CA TYR A 36 11.45 7.92 -3.23
C TYR A 36 12.61 7.82 -2.22
N HIS A 37 12.56 6.87 -1.29
CA HIS A 37 13.69 6.55 -0.42
C HIS A 37 14.97 6.28 -1.21
N TRP A 38 14.90 5.50 -2.29
CA TRP A 38 16.07 5.20 -3.13
C TRP A 38 16.56 6.37 -3.98
N ASN A 39 15.66 7.22 -4.46
CA ASN A 39 15.97 8.20 -5.51
C ASN A 39 16.00 9.66 -5.03
N VAL A 40 15.68 9.94 -3.76
CA VAL A 40 15.78 11.29 -3.21
C VAL A 40 17.24 11.75 -3.22
N VAL A 41 17.45 13.00 -3.63
CA VAL A 41 18.75 13.69 -3.65
C VAL A 41 18.57 15.14 -3.22
N GLY A 42 19.68 15.83 -2.95
CA GLY A 42 19.69 17.26 -2.62
C GLY A 42 20.05 17.56 -1.15
N PRO A 43 19.92 18.82 -0.73
CA PRO A 43 20.43 19.28 0.58
C PRO A 43 19.82 18.56 1.79
N GLN A 44 18.60 18.04 1.67
CA GLN A 44 17.87 17.33 2.73
C GLN A 44 17.92 15.81 2.57
N PHE A 45 18.89 15.28 1.80
CA PHE A 45 18.97 13.86 1.48
C PHE A 45 18.85 12.95 2.70
N ASN A 46 19.64 13.17 3.75
CA ASN A 46 19.68 12.25 4.89
C ASN A 46 18.34 12.17 5.63
N ASP A 47 17.72 13.32 5.86
CA ASP A 47 16.47 13.41 6.62
C ASP A 47 15.31 12.82 5.82
N LEU A 48 15.21 13.17 4.53
CA LEU A 48 14.15 12.64 3.67
C LEU A 48 14.32 11.15 3.36
N HIS A 49 15.54 10.68 3.17
CA HIS A 49 15.83 9.26 2.98
C HIS A 49 15.34 8.42 4.17
N LYS A 50 15.64 8.86 5.40
CA LYS A 50 15.17 8.22 6.64
C LYS A 50 13.66 8.39 6.85
N PHE A 51 13.11 9.54 6.48
CA PHE A 51 11.68 9.81 6.57
C PHE A 51 10.89 8.82 5.71
N PHE A 52 11.26 8.67 4.43
CA PHE A 52 10.62 7.69 3.55
C PHE A 52 10.84 6.24 4.02
N GLU A 53 11.99 5.94 4.63
CA GLU A 53 12.25 4.63 5.26
C GLU A 53 11.28 4.33 6.39
N GLY A 54 11.10 5.27 7.32
CA GLY A 54 10.13 5.13 8.40
C GLY A 54 8.72 4.90 7.85
N GLN A 55 8.30 5.68 6.87
CA GLN A 55 6.97 5.56 6.27
C GLN A 55 6.74 4.22 5.59
N TYR A 56 7.65 3.74 4.73
CA TYR A 56 7.45 2.43 4.10
C TYR A 56 7.53 1.30 5.13
N GLY A 57 8.28 1.48 6.22
CA GLY A 57 8.34 0.53 7.33
C GLY A 57 6.99 0.39 8.02
N GLU A 58 6.33 1.51 8.35
CA GLU A 58 4.97 1.50 8.91
C GLU A 58 3.95 0.90 7.92
N LEU A 59 4.05 1.26 6.64
CA LEU A 59 3.19 0.67 5.60
C LEU A 59 3.33 -0.85 5.51
N ASN A 60 4.53 -1.40 5.71
CA ASN A 60 4.77 -2.84 5.67
C ASN A 60 3.94 -3.59 6.72
N GLU A 61 3.86 -3.05 7.94
CA GLU A 61 3.06 -3.63 9.02
C GLU A 61 1.56 -3.49 8.73
N VAL A 62 1.12 -2.33 8.23
CA VAL A 62 -0.30 -2.09 7.87
C VAL A 62 -0.77 -3.02 6.75
N ILE A 63 0.07 -3.24 5.73
CA ILE A 63 -0.21 -4.17 4.62
C ILE A 63 -0.48 -5.59 5.16
N ASP A 64 0.33 -6.05 6.12
CA ASP A 64 0.15 -7.37 6.73
C ASP A 64 -1.17 -7.45 7.50
N ASP A 65 -1.46 -6.45 8.36
CA ASP A 65 -2.72 -6.36 9.11
C ASP A 65 -3.95 -6.42 8.19
N VAL A 66 -3.93 -5.69 7.05
CA VAL A 66 -5.03 -5.68 6.08
C VAL A 66 -5.18 -7.03 5.38
N ALA A 67 -4.07 -7.65 4.96
CA ALA A 67 -4.07 -8.97 4.35
C ALA A 67 -4.60 -10.03 5.33
N GLU A 68 -4.10 -10.07 6.56
CA GLU A 68 -4.54 -10.98 7.60
C GLU A 68 -6.01 -10.76 7.98
N ARG A 69 -6.48 -9.50 7.92
CA ARG A 69 -7.90 -9.21 8.13
C ARG A 69 -8.77 -9.82 7.04
N ALA A 70 -8.36 -9.74 5.77
CA ALA A 70 -9.08 -10.40 4.67
C ALA A 70 -9.14 -11.92 4.88
N ARG A 71 -8.02 -12.54 5.33
CA ARG A 71 -7.95 -13.97 5.67
C ARG A 71 -8.87 -14.34 6.83
N THR A 72 -8.92 -13.52 7.88
CA THR A 72 -9.78 -13.71 9.04
C THR A 72 -11.27 -13.71 8.68
N LEU A 73 -11.67 -12.93 7.67
CA LEU A 73 -13.04 -12.90 7.14
C LEU A 73 -13.37 -14.09 6.22
N GLY A 74 -12.38 -14.95 5.94
CA GLY A 74 -12.51 -16.16 5.11
C GLY A 74 -12.23 -15.92 3.63
N GLY A 75 -11.80 -14.71 3.24
CA GLY A 75 -11.39 -14.36 1.89
C GLY A 75 -9.90 -14.55 1.67
N ALA A 76 -9.44 -14.69 0.42
CA ALA A 76 -8.02 -14.68 0.10
C ALA A 76 -7.51 -13.23 0.05
N ALA A 77 -6.31 -13.01 0.59
CA ALA A 77 -5.55 -11.79 0.34
C ALA A 77 -4.89 -11.93 -1.04
N THR A 78 -5.09 -10.94 -1.91
CA THR A 78 -4.40 -10.88 -3.21
C THR A 78 -2.96 -10.43 -2.99
N ALA A 79 -1.99 -11.04 -3.69
CA ALA A 79 -0.58 -10.85 -3.37
C ALA A 79 0.36 -10.98 -4.58
N SER A 80 -0.11 -10.63 -5.78
CA SER A 80 0.73 -10.51 -6.96
C SER A 80 0.75 -9.08 -7.50
N LEU A 81 1.87 -8.69 -8.11
CA LEU A 81 2.03 -7.36 -8.69
C LEU A 81 0.98 -7.05 -9.76
N THR A 82 0.56 -8.06 -10.54
CA THR A 82 -0.50 -7.93 -11.53
C THR A 82 -1.85 -7.62 -10.86
N GLU A 83 -2.20 -8.35 -9.80
CA GLU A 83 -3.44 -8.09 -9.05
C GLU A 83 -3.43 -6.69 -8.43
N PHE A 84 -2.32 -6.28 -7.83
CA PHE A 84 -2.19 -4.94 -7.25
C PHE A 84 -2.32 -3.86 -8.31
N ARG A 85 -1.61 -3.98 -9.44
CA ARG A 85 -1.71 -3.02 -10.54
C ARG A 85 -3.14 -2.88 -11.06
N ASP A 86 -3.85 -4.00 -11.19
CA ASP A 86 -5.19 -4.01 -11.79
C ASP A 86 -6.28 -3.51 -10.80
N ALA A 87 -6.05 -3.66 -9.50
CA ALA A 87 -7.00 -3.26 -8.45
C ALA A 87 -6.72 -1.88 -7.83
N ALA A 88 -5.48 -1.41 -7.84
CA ALA A 88 -5.10 -0.15 -7.20
C ALA A 88 -5.77 1.06 -7.86
N ARG A 89 -6.22 1.98 -7.01
CA ARG A 89 -6.77 3.29 -7.35
C ARG A 89 -5.65 4.33 -7.46
N LEU A 90 -4.59 4.18 -6.65
CA LEU A 90 -3.41 5.05 -6.70
C LEU A 90 -2.65 4.91 -8.02
N LYS A 91 -1.86 5.94 -8.36
CA LYS A 91 -1.08 5.99 -9.60
C LYS A 91 0.41 6.16 -9.30
N GLU A 92 1.20 5.40 -10.04
CA GLU A 92 2.65 5.54 -10.10
C GLU A 92 3.07 6.22 -11.42
N HIS A 93 4.30 6.73 -11.44
CA HIS A 93 4.89 7.40 -12.60
C HIS A 93 6.21 6.73 -12.98
N PRO A 94 6.16 5.59 -13.72
CA PRO A 94 7.35 4.83 -14.07
C PRO A 94 8.37 5.69 -14.83
N GLY A 95 9.64 5.57 -14.45
CA GLY A 95 10.75 6.29 -15.09
C GLY A 95 10.84 7.78 -14.74
N GLN A 96 10.01 8.27 -13.81
CA GLN A 96 10.07 9.65 -13.32
C GLN A 96 10.64 9.69 -11.90
N TYR A 97 11.67 10.50 -11.69
CA TYR A 97 12.36 10.68 -10.41
C TYR A 97 12.37 12.17 -10.07
N PRO A 98 11.30 12.70 -9.47
CA PRO A 98 11.12 14.14 -9.30
C PRO A 98 11.97 14.68 -8.14
N ALA A 99 12.01 16.00 -7.99
CA ALA A 99 12.67 16.63 -6.84
C ALA A 99 11.95 16.29 -5.52
N ALA A 100 12.66 16.43 -4.40
CA ALA A 100 12.18 16.10 -3.05
C ALA A 100 10.80 16.71 -2.72
N GLU A 101 10.59 17.98 -3.07
CA GLU A 101 9.35 18.70 -2.80
C GLU A 101 8.16 18.07 -3.55
N GLU A 102 8.37 17.61 -4.78
CA GLU A 102 7.35 16.95 -5.58
C GLU A 102 7.14 15.50 -5.12
N MET A 103 8.17 14.80 -4.63
CA MET A 103 8.00 13.50 -3.96
C MET A 103 7.03 13.62 -2.78
N LEU A 104 7.24 14.63 -1.92
CA LEU A 104 6.36 14.91 -0.78
C LEU A 104 4.95 15.30 -1.24
N ALA A 105 4.83 16.18 -2.23
CA ALA A 105 3.53 16.59 -2.77
C ALA A 105 2.77 15.44 -3.44
N ASN A 106 3.47 14.47 -4.03
CA ASN A 106 2.89 13.25 -4.56
C ASN A 106 2.32 12.38 -3.43
N LEU A 107 3.10 12.09 -2.39
CA LEU A 107 2.62 11.29 -1.26
C LEU A 107 1.48 11.96 -0.49
N LEU A 108 1.48 13.29 -0.39
CA LEU A 108 0.39 14.05 0.28
C LEU A 108 -0.94 13.98 -0.49
N ARG A 109 -0.92 13.73 -1.80
CA ARG A 109 -2.11 13.63 -2.65
C ARG A 109 -2.72 12.23 -2.67
N ASP A 110 -1.93 11.21 -2.31
CA ASP A 110 -2.36 9.82 -2.23
C ASP A 110 -3.07 9.53 -0.89
#